data_AF-A0A8D8YMZ2-F1
#
_entry.id   AF-A0A8D8YMZ2-F1
#
_cell.length_a   1.000
_cell.length_b   1.000
_cell.length_c   1.000
_cell.angle_alpha   90.00
_cell.angle_beta   90.00
_cell.angle_gamma   90.00
#
_symmetry.space_group_name_H-M   'P 1'
#
loop_
_entity.id
_entity.type
_entity.pdbx_description
1 polymer ?
#
loop_
_entity_poly.entity_id
_entity_poly.type
_entity_poly.pdbx_seq_one_letter_code
_entity_poly.pdbx_strand_id
1 'polypeptide(L)'
;IRQRSMQSLHSRNIVSTFSRVTLALIMPSCYLHRWSEAECVRQSRPVTPENQRSVLGASLNLVRFPLMSVEEFAAGPAQSSLLTDSQLVRLFLYFHVNPKPAIPFFDGPRCSMTGKEQIVHRFQHIESRWGYSGTSDRIRFSVDRRIFVVGFGLYGCIHGPTEYDVQMQLVRTANGKVIACNRTSFACDGSTFTSRVMFKEPVEIMPNISYTACATLKGPDSHYGTKGLRSVTLDCSSGGKVTFQFSYASGNNNGTSVEDGQIPEILFYS
;
A
#
# COMPACT_ATOMS: atom_id res chain seq x y z
N ILE A 1 -10.52 -0.78 9.64
CA ILE A 1 -11.93 -0.93 9.19
C ILE A 1 -12.63 -1.82 10.22
N ARG A 2 -13.65 -1.29 10.91
CA ARG A 2 -14.27 -1.90 12.09
C ARG A 2 -14.95 -3.24 11.74
N GLN A 3 -14.80 -4.21 12.63
CA GLN A 3 -15.33 -5.59 12.62
C GLN A 3 -16.78 -5.78 12.17
N ARG A 4 -17.63 -4.74 12.21
CA ARG A 4 -19.07 -4.85 11.91
C ARG A 4 -19.43 -4.81 10.43
N SER A 5 -18.55 -4.39 9.51
CA SER A 5 -18.94 -4.21 8.10
C SER A 5 -18.70 -5.42 7.18
N MET A 6 -18.17 -6.54 7.69
CA MET A 6 -17.83 -7.70 6.85
C MET A 6 -18.86 -8.83 6.86
N GLN A 7 -19.77 -8.85 7.84
CA GLN A 7 -20.90 -9.80 7.90
C GLN A 7 -21.93 -9.55 6.79
N SER A 8 -21.88 -8.40 6.09
CA SER A 8 -22.80 -8.04 5.01
C SER A 8 -22.27 -8.32 3.60
N LEU A 9 -21.12 -9.00 3.45
CA LEU A 9 -20.52 -9.27 2.15
C LEU A 9 -21.22 -10.48 1.48
N HIS A 10 -22.14 -10.19 0.56
CA HIS A 10 -22.81 -11.16 -0.31
C HIS A 10 -21.81 -12.01 -1.13
N SER A 11 -22.19 -13.22 -1.55
CA SER A 11 -21.35 -14.16 -2.32
C SER A 11 -20.66 -13.57 -3.57
N ARG A 12 -21.30 -12.62 -4.27
CA ARG A 12 -20.68 -11.89 -5.41
C ARG A 12 -19.53 -10.96 -4.99
N ASN A 13 -19.52 -10.49 -3.74
CA ASN A 13 -18.49 -9.59 -3.23
C ASN A 13 -17.24 -10.34 -2.78
N ILE A 14 -17.31 -11.64 -2.44
CA ILE A 14 -16.13 -12.38 -1.98
C ILE A 14 -15.15 -12.65 -3.11
N VAL A 15 -15.65 -13.01 -4.30
CA VAL A 15 -14.82 -13.11 -5.51
C VAL A 15 -14.20 -11.75 -5.79
N SER A 16 -14.96 -10.66 -5.64
CA SER A 16 -14.43 -9.29 -5.76
C SER A 16 -13.38 -8.96 -4.69
N THR A 17 -13.52 -9.41 -3.44
CA THR A 17 -12.56 -9.16 -2.35
C THR A 17 -11.30 -10.00 -2.53
N PHE A 18 -11.43 -11.23 -3.02
CA PHE A 18 -10.31 -12.11 -3.35
C PHE A 18 -9.60 -11.72 -4.66
N SER A 19 -10.32 -11.11 -5.61
CA SER A 19 -9.80 -10.62 -6.89
C SER A 19 -9.34 -9.16 -6.85
N ARG A 20 -9.82 -8.34 -5.89
CA ARG A 20 -9.37 -6.96 -5.70
C ARG A 20 -7.92 -6.94 -5.24
N VAL A 21 -7.14 -6.16 -5.96
CA VAL A 21 -5.67 -6.12 -5.96
C VAL A 21 -5.06 -5.49 -4.69
N THR A 22 -5.87 -5.12 -3.70
CA THR A 22 -5.45 -4.29 -2.56
C THR A 22 -5.23 -5.00 -1.23
N LEU A 23 -5.29 -6.32 -1.15
CA LEU A 23 -4.90 -7.04 0.07
C LEU A 23 -3.51 -7.64 -0.11
N ALA A 24 -2.50 -6.81 0.16
CA ALA A 24 -1.10 -7.19 0.33
C ALA A 24 -0.86 -8.02 1.60
N LEU A 25 -1.86 -8.16 2.46
CA LEU A 25 -1.80 -9.04 3.60
C LEU A 25 -2.21 -10.44 3.16
N ILE A 26 -1.31 -11.40 3.40
CA ILE A 26 -1.62 -12.80 3.67
C ILE A 26 -2.96 -12.79 4.41
N MET A 27 -4.06 -13.14 3.73
CA MET A 27 -5.36 -13.21 4.39
C MET A 27 -5.18 -14.25 5.48
N PRO A 28 -5.16 -13.87 6.77
CA PRO A 28 -4.88 -14.84 7.81
C PRO A 28 -5.98 -15.89 7.72
N SER A 29 -5.63 -17.17 7.89
CA SER A 29 -6.57 -18.31 7.74
C SER A 29 -7.90 -18.08 8.49
N CYS A 30 -7.84 -17.33 9.61
CA CYS A 30 -8.99 -16.91 10.39
C CYS A 30 -10.01 -16.05 9.62
N TYR A 31 -9.65 -15.41 8.52
CA TYR A 31 -10.56 -14.67 7.66
C TYR A 31 -11.46 -15.61 6.85
N LEU A 32 -10.85 -16.61 6.19
CA LEU A 32 -11.57 -17.62 5.40
C LEU A 32 -12.54 -18.40 6.28
N HIS A 33 -12.07 -18.81 7.46
CA HIS A 33 -12.87 -19.52 8.43
C HIS A 33 -14.05 -18.67 8.93
N ARG A 34 -13.79 -17.46 9.45
CA ARG A 34 -14.88 -16.61 9.97
C ARG A 34 -15.89 -16.20 8.90
N TRP A 35 -15.43 -16.01 7.67
CA TRP A 35 -16.35 -15.71 6.57
C TRP A 35 -17.20 -16.94 6.21
N SER A 36 -16.60 -18.13 6.09
CA SER A 36 -17.36 -19.34 5.75
C SER A 36 -18.36 -19.71 6.85
N GLU A 37 -18.02 -19.54 8.13
CA GLU A 37 -18.97 -19.66 9.25
C GLU A 37 -20.17 -18.73 9.10
N ALA A 38 -19.91 -17.44 8.86
CA ALA A 38 -20.97 -16.44 8.70
C ALA A 38 -21.86 -16.73 7.48
N GLU A 39 -21.27 -17.22 6.38
CA GLU A 39 -22.01 -17.55 5.18
C GLU A 39 -22.84 -18.85 5.35
N CYS A 40 -22.34 -19.84 6.08
CA CYS A 40 -23.13 -21.02 6.46
C CYS A 40 -24.37 -20.62 7.26
N VAL A 41 -24.20 -19.76 8.27
CA VAL A 41 -25.32 -19.23 9.06
C VAL A 41 -26.32 -18.47 8.19
N ARG A 42 -25.83 -17.65 7.24
CA ARG A 42 -26.68 -16.88 6.32
C ARG A 42 -27.50 -17.76 5.38
N GLN A 43 -26.96 -18.93 5.02
CA GLN A 43 -27.65 -19.92 4.17
C GLN A 43 -28.45 -20.95 4.99
N SER A 44 -28.60 -20.74 6.31
CA SER A 44 -29.27 -21.68 7.22
C SER A 44 -28.70 -23.10 7.17
N ARG A 45 -27.38 -23.22 6.95
CA ARG A 45 -26.64 -24.49 6.95
C ARG A 45 -25.89 -24.66 8.27
N PRO A 46 -25.82 -25.88 8.82
CA PRO A 46 -24.94 -26.16 9.96
C PRO A 46 -23.49 -25.79 9.64
N VAL A 47 -22.79 -25.20 10.59
CA VAL A 47 -21.38 -24.85 10.45
C VAL A 47 -20.55 -26.13 10.59
N THR A 48 -20.36 -26.82 9.46
CA THR A 48 -19.47 -27.97 9.33
C THR A 48 -18.38 -27.67 8.29
N PRO A 49 -17.20 -28.31 8.36
CA PRO A 49 -16.14 -28.11 7.38
C PRO A 49 -16.60 -28.33 5.92
N GLU A 50 -17.50 -29.29 5.70
CA GLU A 50 -18.06 -29.60 4.38
C GLU A 50 -18.93 -28.45 3.86
N ASN A 51 -19.78 -27.90 4.73
CA ASN A 51 -20.63 -26.76 4.39
C ASN A 51 -19.80 -25.49 4.20
N GLN A 52 -18.79 -25.26 5.05
CA GLN A 52 -17.86 -24.14 4.93
C GLN A 52 -17.09 -24.20 3.61
N ARG A 53 -16.63 -25.38 3.22
CA ARG A 53 -16.01 -25.61 1.90
C ARG A 53 -17.01 -25.40 0.78
N SER A 54 -18.25 -25.87 0.93
CA SER A 54 -19.30 -25.71 -0.08
C SER A 54 -19.60 -24.23 -0.35
N VAL A 55 -19.68 -23.40 0.69
CA VAL A 55 -19.94 -21.95 0.54
C VAL A 55 -18.73 -21.18 -0.02
N LEU A 56 -17.50 -21.63 0.25
CA LEU A 56 -16.28 -21.04 -0.34
C LEU A 56 -16.13 -21.43 -1.82
N GLY A 57 -16.44 -22.68 -2.16
CA GLY A 57 -16.40 -23.21 -3.53
C GLY A 57 -15.07 -22.94 -4.23
N ALA A 58 -15.14 -22.55 -5.50
CA ALA A 58 -13.96 -22.22 -6.32
C ALA A 58 -13.16 -21.01 -5.78
N SER A 59 -13.74 -20.20 -4.90
CA SER A 59 -13.05 -19.06 -4.30
C SER A 59 -11.88 -19.50 -3.39
N LEU A 60 -11.93 -20.74 -2.87
CA LEU A 60 -10.84 -21.32 -2.08
C LEU A 60 -9.55 -21.44 -2.91
N ASN A 61 -9.67 -21.66 -4.22
CA ASN A 61 -8.51 -21.76 -5.13
C ASN A 61 -7.83 -20.41 -5.38
N LEU A 62 -8.51 -19.28 -5.08
CA LEU A 62 -7.95 -17.93 -5.17
C LEU A 62 -6.96 -17.61 -4.04
N VAL A 63 -6.94 -18.45 -3.00
CA VAL A 63 -6.03 -18.33 -1.87
C VAL A 63 -4.65 -18.86 -2.29
N ARG A 64 -3.63 -18.01 -2.12
CA ARG A 64 -2.26 -18.30 -2.53
C ARG A 64 -1.48 -18.97 -1.39
N PHE A 65 -1.93 -20.14 -0.96
CA PHE A 65 -1.19 -20.98 0.00
C PHE A 65 0.29 -21.18 -0.37
N PRO A 66 0.66 -21.36 -1.66
CA PRO A 66 2.07 -21.55 -2.06
C PRO A 66 3.01 -20.38 -1.77
N LEU A 67 2.47 -19.19 -1.47
CA LEU A 67 3.24 -17.99 -1.14
C LEU A 67 3.36 -17.74 0.37
N MET A 68 2.72 -18.56 1.19
CA MET A 68 2.89 -18.52 2.64
C MET A 68 4.20 -19.22 3.02
N SER A 69 4.80 -18.85 4.15
CA SER A 69 5.87 -19.67 4.72
C SER A 69 5.32 -21.05 5.16
N VAL A 70 6.19 -22.05 5.29
CA VAL A 70 5.77 -23.39 5.78
C VAL A 70 5.18 -23.29 7.18
N GLU A 71 5.76 -22.44 8.03
CA GLU A 71 5.33 -22.18 9.41
C GLU A 71 3.94 -21.52 9.43
N GLU A 72 3.74 -20.49 8.62
CA GLU A 72 2.45 -19.80 8.49
C GLU A 72 1.37 -20.74 7.96
N PHE A 73 1.71 -21.55 6.96
CA PHE A 73 0.82 -22.54 6.39
C PHE A 73 0.43 -23.62 7.43
N ALA A 74 1.42 -24.14 8.15
CA ALA A 74 1.23 -25.17 9.17
C ALA A 74 0.44 -24.68 10.39
N ALA A 75 0.67 -23.44 10.83
CA ALA A 75 -0.01 -22.85 11.98
C ALA A 75 -1.45 -22.40 11.69
N GLY A 76 -1.78 -22.14 10.41
CA GLY A 76 -3.08 -21.61 10.02
C GLY A 76 -3.86 -22.53 9.08
N PRO A 77 -3.71 -22.39 7.75
CA PRO A 77 -4.49 -23.13 6.76
C PRO A 77 -4.50 -24.65 6.94
N ALA A 78 -3.36 -25.25 7.29
CA ALA A 78 -3.25 -26.70 7.45
C ALA A 78 -4.16 -27.24 8.56
N GLN A 79 -4.40 -26.44 9.61
CA GLN A 79 -5.26 -26.79 10.74
C GLN A 79 -6.74 -26.43 10.52
N SER A 80 -7.06 -25.68 9.46
CA SER A 80 -8.38 -25.06 9.30
C SER A 80 -9.50 -26.03 8.87
N SER A 81 -9.20 -27.31 8.60
CA SER A 81 -10.12 -28.32 8.02
C SER A 81 -10.77 -27.95 6.67
N LEU A 82 -10.42 -26.79 6.11
CA LEU A 82 -10.93 -26.29 4.82
C LEU A 82 -10.23 -26.94 3.61
N LEU A 83 -9.04 -27.51 3.81
CA LEU A 83 -8.25 -28.21 2.80
C LEU A 83 -8.48 -29.72 2.91
N THR A 84 -8.45 -30.45 1.78
CA THR A 84 -8.55 -31.92 1.80
C THR A 84 -7.16 -32.47 2.10
N ASP A 85 -7.10 -33.69 2.61
CA ASP A 85 -5.83 -34.39 2.78
C ASP A 85 -5.02 -34.43 1.48
N SER A 86 -5.68 -34.63 0.33
CA SER A 86 -5.03 -34.56 -0.98
C SER A 86 -4.44 -33.17 -1.29
N GLN A 87 -5.15 -32.09 -0.95
CA GLN A 87 -4.64 -30.72 -1.13
C GLN A 87 -3.51 -30.39 -0.16
N LEU A 88 -3.59 -30.85 1.10
CA LEU A 88 -2.55 -30.69 2.10
C LEU A 88 -1.26 -31.39 1.66
N VAL A 89 -1.35 -32.65 1.23
CA VAL A 89 -0.21 -33.41 0.72
C VAL A 89 0.41 -32.73 -0.50
N ARG A 90 -0.41 -32.25 -1.44
CA ARG A 90 0.08 -31.53 -2.63
C ARG A 90 0.79 -30.22 -2.28
N LEU A 91 0.27 -29.45 -1.33
CA LEU A 91 0.91 -28.21 -0.86
C LEU A 91 2.20 -28.51 -0.07
N PHE A 92 2.19 -29.54 0.77
CA PHE A 92 3.39 -30.01 1.46
C PHE A 92 4.50 -30.38 0.48
N LEU A 93 4.19 -31.18 -0.55
CA LEU A 93 5.14 -31.50 -1.61
C LEU A 93 5.60 -30.23 -2.33
N TYR A 94 4.68 -29.31 -2.66
CA TYR A 94 5.01 -28.04 -3.31
C TYR A 94 6.07 -27.21 -2.56
N PHE A 95 6.05 -27.21 -1.22
CA PHE A 95 7.02 -26.48 -0.41
C PHE A 95 8.42 -27.10 -0.37
N HIS A 96 8.56 -28.40 -0.65
CA HIS A 96 9.78 -29.14 -0.35
C HIS A 96 10.46 -29.79 -1.56
N VAL A 97 9.75 -30.02 -2.66
CA VAL A 97 10.29 -30.78 -3.81
C VAL A 97 10.53 -29.89 -5.04
N ASN A 98 11.54 -30.25 -5.84
CA ASN A 98 11.86 -29.61 -7.11
C ASN A 98 12.12 -30.71 -8.17
N PRO A 99 11.42 -30.73 -9.32
CA PRO A 99 10.47 -29.73 -9.82
C PRO A 99 9.17 -29.65 -9.00
N LYS A 100 8.63 -28.44 -8.90
CA LYS A 100 7.39 -28.19 -8.14
C LYS A 100 6.20 -28.89 -8.81
N PRO A 101 5.37 -29.64 -8.06
CA PRO A 101 4.19 -30.32 -8.59
C PRO A 101 3.09 -29.31 -8.97
N ALA A 102 2.25 -29.69 -9.93
CA ALA A 102 1.08 -28.91 -10.28
C ALA A 102 0.03 -28.92 -9.15
N ILE A 103 -0.50 -27.75 -8.82
CA ILE A 103 -1.47 -27.55 -7.74
C ILE A 103 -2.66 -26.70 -8.19
N PRO A 104 -3.85 -26.87 -7.58
CA PRO A 104 -5.06 -26.13 -7.95
C PRO A 104 -5.13 -24.71 -7.35
N PHE A 105 -4.01 -24.20 -6.84
CA PHE A 105 -3.90 -22.90 -6.17
C PHE A 105 -2.99 -21.98 -6.96
N PHE A 106 -3.27 -20.68 -6.93
CA PHE A 106 -2.35 -19.70 -7.51
C PHE A 106 -1.04 -19.67 -6.74
N ASP A 107 0.06 -19.85 -7.45
CA ASP A 107 1.41 -19.86 -6.90
C ASP A 107 2.28 -18.70 -7.42
N GLY A 108 1.75 -17.92 -8.36
CA GLY A 108 2.31 -16.63 -8.74
C GLY A 108 1.96 -15.54 -7.71
N PRO A 109 2.93 -14.67 -7.32
CA PRO A 109 2.64 -13.48 -6.52
C PRO A 109 1.49 -12.68 -7.15
N ARG A 110 0.56 -12.18 -6.31
CA ARG A 110 -0.38 -11.12 -6.75
C ARG A 110 0.50 -10.00 -7.28
N CYS A 111 0.35 -9.59 -8.55
CA CYS A 111 1.18 -8.57 -9.23
C CYS A 111 2.26 -8.08 -8.29
N SER A 112 3.36 -8.86 -8.19
CA SER A 112 4.51 -8.39 -7.46
C SER A 112 4.76 -6.99 -7.99
N MET A 113 5.17 -6.08 -7.12
CA MET A 113 5.80 -4.86 -7.58
C MET A 113 7.07 -5.29 -8.34
N THR A 114 6.92 -5.82 -9.54
CA THR A 114 7.97 -6.40 -10.40
C THR A 114 8.78 -5.31 -11.07
N GLY A 115 8.38 -4.05 -10.84
CA GLY A 115 9.13 -2.88 -11.22
C GLY A 115 10.21 -2.55 -10.21
N LYS A 116 11.26 -1.91 -10.71
CA LYS A 116 12.20 -1.18 -9.86
C LYS A 116 11.43 -0.02 -9.23
N GLU A 117 11.72 0.27 -7.96
CA GLU A 117 11.19 1.47 -7.31
C GLU A 117 11.63 2.70 -8.11
N GLN A 118 10.67 3.60 -8.34
CA GLN A 118 10.87 4.86 -9.05
C GLN A 118 10.60 6.02 -8.11
N ILE A 119 11.25 7.15 -8.39
CA ILE A 119 11.14 8.38 -7.62
C ILE A 119 10.80 9.48 -8.60
N VAL A 120 9.74 10.24 -8.31
CA VAL A 120 9.47 11.49 -9.00
C VAL A 120 9.98 12.64 -8.14
N HIS A 121 10.92 13.42 -8.69
CA HIS A 121 11.37 14.67 -8.09
C HIS A 121 10.61 15.82 -8.72
N ARG A 122 9.98 16.66 -7.90
CA ARG A 122 9.18 17.79 -8.40
C ARG A 122 9.90 19.13 -8.43
N PHE A 123 11.07 19.24 -7.79
CA PHE A 123 11.83 20.49 -7.70
C PHE A 123 13.13 20.44 -8.48
N GLN A 124 13.58 21.60 -8.97
CA GLN A 124 14.83 21.73 -9.72
C GLN A 124 15.97 22.28 -8.86
N HIS A 125 15.65 22.97 -7.77
CA HIS A 125 16.61 23.62 -6.89
C HIS A 125 16.26 23.38 -5.42
N ILE A 126 17.25 23.55 -4.54
CA ILE A 126 17.14 23.38 -3.10
C ILE A 126 17.64 24.67 -2.44
N GLU A 127 16.87 25.18 -1.49
CA GLU A 127 17.15 26.41 -0.75
C GLU A 127 16.90 26.21 0.75
N SER A 128 17.19 27.24 1.54
CA SER A 128 16.93 27.28 3.00
C SER A 128 16.32 28.64 3.40
N ARG A 129 15.50 28.76 4.46
CA ARG A 129 15.06 27.78 5.47
C ARG A 129 13.54 27.60 5.45
N TRP A 130 13.06 26.41 5.84
CA TRP A 130 11.63 26.08 5.96
C TRP A 130 11.27 25.65 7.38
N GLY A 131 10.30 26.33 7.99
CA GLY A 131 9.96 26.17 9.40
C GLY A 131 8.70 25.36 9.66
N TYR A 132 8.58 24.85 10.90
CA TYR A 132 7.48 23.98 11.33
C TYR A 132 6.80 24.49 12.60
N SER A 133 5.50 24.76 12.52
CA SER A 133 4.67 25.20 13.66
C SER A 133 3.50 24.24 13.96
N GLY A 134 3.56 23.01 13.42
CA GLY A 134 2.52 21.99 13.54
C GLY A 134 1.52 21.95 12.38
N THR A 135 1.66 22.86 11.41
CA THR A 135 0.91 22.82 10.15
C THR A 135 1.51 21.79 9.19
N SER A 136 0.65 21.03 8.49
CA SER A 136 1.11 20.05 7.50
C SER A 136 1.50 20.73 6.19
N ASP A 137 2.63 20.33 5.64
CA ASP A 137 2.97 20.53 4.23
C ASP A 137 2.08 19.65 3.36
N ARG A 138 1.53 20.21 2.28
CA ARG A 138 0.53 19.51 1.44
C ARG A 138 0.68 19.87 -0.03
N ILE A 139 0.64 18.85 -0.89
CA ILE A 139 0.62 19.02 -2.34
C ILE A 139 -0.37 18.05 -2.98
N ARG A 140 -1.13 18.50 -3.98
CA ARG A 140 -2.00 17.62 -4.75
C ARG A 140 -1.23 17.04 -5.92
N PHE A 141 -1.52 15.78 -6.25
CA PHE A 141 -1.04 15.16 -7.47
C PHE A 141 -2.09 14.25 -8.10
N SER A 142 -1.94 14.02 -9.39
CA SER A 142 -2.60 12.96 -10.14
C SER A 142 -1.60 12.34 -11.12
N VAL A 143 -1.90 11.15 -11.58
CA VAL A 143 -1.07 10.41 -12.54
C VAL A 143 -1.91 9.95 -13.72
N ASP A 144 -1.30 9.82 -14.89
CA ASP A 144 -1.95 9.35 -16.13
C ASP A 144 -2.15 7.84 -16.17
N ARG A 145 -1.39 7.08 -15.36
CA ARG A 145 -1.49 5.63 -15.23
C ARG A 145 -1.58 5.18 -13.77
N ARG A 146 -2.06 3.96 -13.57
CA ARG A 146 -2.10 3.32 -12.25
C ARG A 146 -0.67 3.12 -11.73
N ILE A 147 -0.44 3.50 -10.47
CA ILE A 147 0.82 3.26 -9.74
C ILE A 147 0.53 2.84 -8.30
N PHE A 148 1.57 2.47 -7.58
CA PHE A 148 1.52 2.20 -6.15
C PHE A 148 2.52 3.06 -5.41
N VAL A 149 2.04 4.01 -4.62
CA VAL A 149 2.88 4.90 -3.82
C VAL A 149 3.27 4.19 -2.53
N VAL A 150 4.56 4.21 -2.21
CA VAL A 150 5.12 3.53 -1.04
C VAL A 150 5.67 4.50 0.00
N GLY A 151 5.98 5.73 -0.38
CA GLY A 151 6.51 6.72 0.55
C GLY A 151 6.69 8.11 -0.04
N PHE A 152 7.22 9.00 0.79
CA PHE A 152 7.67 10.33 0.39
C PHE A 152 9.15 10.50 0.73
N GLY A 153 9.86 11.28 -0.07
CA GLY A 153 11.15 11.84 0.32
C GLY A 153 10.90 13.24 0.85
N LEU A 154 11.53 13.58 1.97
CA LEU A 154 11.36 14.84 2.68
C LEU A 154 12.73 15.50 2.88
N TYR A 155 12.81 16.82 2.79
CA TYR A 155 14.06 17.51 3.15
C TYR A 155 14.24 17.54 4.67
N GLY A 156 15.49 17.38 5.11
CA GLY A 156 15.90 17.43 6.52
C GLY A 156 16.50 18.77 6.96
N CYS A 157 17.05 18.78 8.17
CA CYS A 157 17.61 19.95 8.84
C CYS A 157 18.66 20.69 7.99
N ILE A 158 18.73 22.01 8.13
CA ILE A 158 19.83 22.83 7.57
C ILE A 158 21.11 22.75 8.42
N HIS A 159 21.02 22.18 9.63
CA HIS A 159 22.11 22.14 10.61
C HIS A 159 22.25 20.75 11.24
N GLY A 160 23.42 20.13 11.06
CA GLY A 160 23.88 18.96 11.81
C GLY A 160 22.93 17.75 11.82
N PRO A 161 23.31 16.70 12.56
CA PRO A 161 22.47 15.54 12.75
C PRO A 161 21.28 15.87 13.66
N THR A 162 20.07 15.54 13.23
CA THR A 162 18.84 15.71 14.01
C THR A 162 17.79 14.68 13.55
N GLU A 163 16.86 14.37 14.43
CA GLU A 163 15.69 13.54 14.16
C GLU A 163 14.43 14.40 14.03
N TYR A 164 13.60 14.09 13.04
CA TYR A 164 12.27 14.66 12.87
C TYR A 164 11.21 13.62 13.22
N ASP A 165 10.19 14.04 13.95
CA ASP A 165 8.92 13.31 13.98
C ASP A 165 8.09 13.72 12.77
N VAL A 166 7.49 12.74 12.09
CA VAL A 166 6.63 13.01 10.93
C VAL A 166 5.35 12.18 10.96
N GLN A 167 4.24 12.84 10.70
CA GLN A 167 2.99 12.20 10.31
C GLN A 167 2.77 12.39 8.81
N MET A 168 2.87 11.30 8.05
CA MET A 168 2.56 11.30 6.62
C MET A 168 1.16 10.77 6.36
N GLN A 169 0.45 11.38 5.43
CA GLN A 169 -0.87 10.95 4.98
C GLN A 169 -0.99 11.04 3.48
N LEU A 170 -1.79 10.13 2.93
CA LEU A 170 -2.29 10.24 1.57
C LEU A 170 -3.80 10.32 1.63
N VAL A 171 -4.35 11.33 0.98
CA VAL A 171 -5.78 11.68 1.05
C VAL A 171 -6.37 11.69 -0.36
N ARG A 172 -7.52 11.07 -0.57
CA ARG A 172 -8.26 11.25 -1.82
C ARG A 172 -8.91 12.64 -1.82
N THR A 173 -8.49 13.51 -2.73
CA THR A 173 -8.85 14.95 -2.70
C THR A 173 -10.36 15.17 -2.79
N ALA A 174 -11.06 14.40 -3.63
CA ALA A 174 -12.49 14.60 -3.91
C ALA A 174 -13.41 14.51 -2.68
N ASN A 175 -13.04 13.70 -1.68
CA ASN A 175 -13.88 13.46 -0.50
C ASN A 175 -13.13 13.61 0.83
N GLY A 176 -11.87 14.05 0.80
CA GLY A 176 -11.03 14.20 1.99
C GLY A 176 -10.72 12.90 2.73
N LYS A 177 -10.99 11.73 2.13
CA LYS A 177 -10.77 10.44 2.80
C LYS A 177 -9.27 10.13 2.87
N VAL A 178 -8.75 9.97 4.09
CA VAL A 178 -7.40 9.43 4.32
C VAL A 178 -7.37 7.97 3.87
N ILE A 179 -6.54 7.65 2.90
CA ILE A 179 -6.36 6.29 2.35
C ILE A 179 -5.10 5.61 2.86
N ALA A 180 -4.13 6.38 3.33
CA ALA A 180 -2.94 5.88 4.01
C ALA A 180 -2.44 6.90 5.03
N CYS A 181 -1.84 6.38 6.11
CA CYS A 181 -1.26 7.19 7.17
C CYS A 181 -0.12 6.40 7.81
N ASN A 182 0.99 7.08 8.11
CA ASN A 182 2.01 6.55 8.98
C ASN A 182 2.56 7.65 9.91
N ARG A 183 2.94 7.28 11.12
CA ARG A 183 3.67 8.13 12.06
C ARG A 183 4.98 7.46 12.34
N THR A 184 6.07 8.16 12.03
CA THR A 184 7.43 7.65 12.14
C THR A 184 8.36 8.82 12.42
N SER A 185 9.62 8.53 12.68
CA SER A 185 10.68 9.50 12.65
C SER A 185 11.67 9.21 11.53
N PHE A 186 12.51 10.19 11.20
CA PHE A 186 13.69 9.99 10.36
C PHE A 186 14.83 10.87 10.86
N ALA A 187 16.06 10.37 10.73
CA ALA A 187 17.27 11.15 10.96
C ALA A 187 17.72 11.84 9.66
N CYS A 188 18.33 13.01 9.82
CA CYS A 188 19.04 13.74 8.77
C CYS A 188 20.36 14.25 9.34
N ASP A 189 21.35 14.49 8.48
CA ASP A 189 22.72 14.85 8.84
C ASP A 189 23.08 16.34 8.55
N GLY A 190 22.12 17.12 8.06
CA GLY A 190 22.32 18.51 7.64
C GLY A 190 22.53 18.67 6.13
N SER A 191 22.69 17.55 5.39
CA SER A 191 22.83 17.58 3.94
C SER A 191 21.53 17.95 3.24
N THR A 192 21.64 18.26 1.95
CA THR A 192 20.49 18.54 1.08
C THR A 192 19.81 17.27 0.56
N PHE A 193 20.28 16.09 0.98
CA PHE A 193 19.66 14.82 0.60
C PHE A 193 18.29 14.65 1.26
N THR A 194 17.41 13.96 0.56
CA THR A 194 16.06 13.65 1.02
C THR A 194 16.08 12.43 1.92
N SER A 195 15.34 12.51 3.03
CA SER A 195 15.09 11.37 3.91
C SER A 195 13.79 10.69 3.51
N ARG A 196 13.85 9.37 3.39
CA ARG A 196 12.73 8.56 2.92
C ARG A 196 11.84 8.15 4.08
N VAL A 197 10.53 8.36 3.93
CA VAL A 197 9.52 7.96 4.90
C VAL A 197 8.46 7.12 4.19
N MET A 198 8.17 5.94 4.75
CA MET A 198 7.38 4.91 4.07
C MET A 198 6.00 4.74 4.71
N PHE A 199 5.00 4.44 3.90
CA PHE A 199 3.74 3.89 4.38
C PHE A 199 3.93 2.44 4.81
N LYS A 200 3.03 1.94 5.66
CA LYS A 200 3.06 0.54 6.12
C LYS A 200 2.83 -0.46 4.99
N GLU A 201 2.06 -0.05 3.99
CA GLU A 201 1.73 -0.85 2.82
C GLU A 201 1.70 0.07 1.59
N PRO A 202 2.04 -0.44 0.38
CA PRO A 202 1.87 0.29 -0.87
C PRO A 202 0.41 0.72 -1.08
N VAL A 203 0.24 1.95 -1.55
CA VAL A 203 -1.07 2.58 -1.72
C VAL A 203 -1.39 2.71 -3.19
N GLU A 204 -2.47 2.06 -3.62
CA GLU A 204 -2.93 2.11 -5.01
C GLU A 204 -3.44 3.51 -5.40
N ILE A 205 -2.84 4.06 -6.45
CA ILE A 205 -3.21 5.34 -7.06
C ILE A 205 -3.81 5.06 -8.42
N MET A 206 -5.06 5.49 -8.59
CA MET A 206 -5.78 5.32 -9.84
C MET A 206 -5.48 6.48 -10.79
N PRO A 207 -5.44 6.21 -12.11
CA PRO A 207 -5.19 7.23 -13.10
C PRO A 207 -6.27 8.31 -13.06
N ASN A 208 -5.87 9.56 -13.30
CA ASN A 208 -6.72 10.74 -13.41
C ASN A 208 -7.58 11.03 -12.17
N ILE A 209 -7.21 10.48 -11.01
CA ILE A 209 -7.80 10.83 -9.71
C ILE A 209 -6.83 11.73 -8.97
N SER A 210 -7.33 12.83 -8.39
CA SER A 210 -6.54 13.72 -7.54
C SER A 210 -6.40 13.16 -6.13
N TYR A 211 -5.15 13.12 -5.67
CA TYR A 211 -4.75 12.79 -4.31
C TYR A 211 -3.99 13.96 -3.70
N THR A 212 -4.01 14.07 -2.38
CA THR A 212 -3.22 15.05 -1.61
C THR A 212 -2.21 14.30 -0.77
N ALA A 213 -0.92 14.51 -1.04
CA ALA A 213 0.18 14.09 -0.19
C ALA A 213 0.31 15.11 0.95
N CYS A 214 0.39 14.62 2.18
CA CYS A 214 0.54 15.45 3.37
C CYS A 214 1.71 14.93 4.22
N ALA A 215 2.55 15.84 4.70
CA ALA A 215 3.57 15.56 5.71
C ALA A 215 3.50 16.62 6.80
N THR A 216 3.29 16.20 8.05
CA THR A 216 3.36 17.09 9.21
C THR A 216 4.64 16.78 9.97
N LEU A 217 5.64 17.64 9.82
CA LEU A 217 6.95 17.48 10.44
C LEU A 217 7.00 18.24 11.77
N LYS A 218 7.75 17.70 12.72
CA LYS A 218 8.16 18.38 13.95
C LYS A 218 9.67 18.22 14.09
N GLY A 219 10.36 19.35 14.13
CA GLY A 219 11.80 19.45 14.21
C GLY A 219 12.25 20.89 13.94
N PRO A 220 13.57 21.13 13.84
CA PRO A 220 14.13 22.44 13.51
C PRO A 220 13.83 22.85 12.06
N ASP A 221 14.36 23.98 11.62
CA ASP A 221 14.19 24.40 10.23
C ASP A 221 14.92 23.46 9.26
N SER A 222 14.31 23.20 8.10
CA SER A 222 14.84 22.32 7.05
C SER A 222 15.23 23.08 5.79
N HIS A 223 15.87 22.36 4.88
CA HIS A 223 15.92 22.77 3.47
C HIS A 223 14.51 22.69 2.85
N TYR A 224 14.31 23.32 1.71
CA TYR A 224 13.10 23.18 0.89
C TYR A 224 13.45 23.24 -0.60
N GLY A 225 12.52 22.76 -1.42
CA GLY A 225 12.70 22.80 -2.87
C GLY A 225 12.11 24.05 -3.47
N THR A 226 12.69 24.50 -4.57
CA THR A 226 12.21 25.63 -5.37
C THR A 226 12.17 25.28 -6.86
N LYS A 227 11.54 26.15 -7.66
CA LYS A 227 11.34 25.96 -9.12
C LYS A 227 10.64 24.64 -9.41
N GLY A 228 9.54 24.41 -8.69
CA GLY A 228 8.77 23.19 -8.81
C GLY A 228 8.04 23.06 -10.14
N LEU A 229 7.93 21.82 -10.62
CA LEU A 229 7.38 21.44 -11.90
C LEU A 229 5.92 21.04 -11.76
N ARG A 230 5.04 21.65 -12.55
CA ARG A 230 3.61 21.29 -12.63
C ARG A 230 3.39 19.90 -13.23
N SER A 231 4.29 19.45 -14.09
CA SER A 231 4.22 18.16 -14.76
C SER A 231 5.60 17.53 -14.82
N VAL A 232 5.71 16.26 -14.44
CA VAL A 232 6.95 15.49 -14.52
C VAL A 232 6.63 14.13 -15.14
N THR A 233 7.29 13.81 -16.25
CA THR A 233 7.14 12.53 -16.94
C THR A 233 8.40 11.69 -16.77
N LEU A 234 8.22 10.44 -16.35
CA LEU A 234 9.28 9.48 -16.10
C LEU A 234 9.10 8.25 -16.99
N ASP A 235 10.22 7.68 -17.46
CA ASP A 235 10.21 6.36 -18.10
C ASP A 235 10.09 5.27 -17.04
N CYS A 236 9.10 4.38 -17.21
CA CYS A 236 8.86 3.29 -16.28
C CYS A 236 9.79 2.11 -16.58
N SER A 237 10.30 1.45 -15.54
CA SER A 237 11.16 0.27 -15.67
C SER A 237 10.48 -0.92 -16.36
N SER A 238 9.14 -0.99 -16.29
CA SER A 238 8.31 -2.00 -16.95
C SER A 238 7.92 -1.63 -18.39
N GLY A 239 8.40 -0.49 -18.89
CA GLY A 239 8.04 0.06 -20.19
C GLY A 239 6.93 1.13 -20.12
N GLY A 240 7.01 2.07 -21.05
CA GLY A 240 6.11 3.22 -21.13
C GLY A 240 6.51 4.37 -20.20
N LYS A 241 5.61 5.36 -20.08
CA LYS A 241 5.85 6.58 -19.31
C LYS A 241 4.76 6.76 -18.25
N VAL A 242 5.11 7.36 -17.12
CA VAL A 242 4.17 7.89 -16.13
C VAL A 242 4.33 9.39 -16.04
N THR A 243 3.22 10.12 -16.10
CA THR A 243 3.20 11.57 -15.93
C THR A 243 2.51 11.93 -14.62
N PHE A 244 3.25 12.57 -13.74
CA PHE A 244 2.73 13.21 -12.53
C PHE A 244 2.32 14.64 -12.86
N GLN A 245 1.11 15.03 -12.47
CA GLN A 245 0.65 16.41 -12.49
C GLN A 245 0.49 16.90 -11.06
N PHE A 246 1.20 17.96 -10.70
CA PHE A 246 1.15 18.58 -9.39
C PHE A 246 0.26 19.83 -9.41
N SER A 247 -0.56 19.99 -8.37
CA SER A 247 -1.44 21.15 -8.21
C SER A 247 -1.50 21.62 -6.76
N TYR A 248 -1.87 22.88 -6.59
CA TYR A 248 -1.91 23.52 -5.28
C TYR A 248 -2.95 22.86 -4.35
N ALA A 249 -2.54 22.53 -3.12
CA ALA A 249 -3.45 22.07 -2.08
C ALA A 249 -3.94 23.28 -1.27
N SER A 250 -5.17 23.74 -1.50
CA SER A 250 -5.72 24.89 -0.78
C SER A 250 -5.86 24.67 0.74
N GLY A 251 -5.68 25.75 1.50
CA GLY A 251 -5.84 25.79 2.95
C GLY A 251 -4.53 25.58 3.71
N ASN A 252 -4.59 24.83 4.81
CA ASN A 252 -3.48 24.66 5.74
C ASN A 252 -2.38 23.74 5.14
N ASN A 253 -1.43 24.31 4.40
CA ASN A 253 -0.39 23.60 3.63
C ASN A 253 1.06 24.01 4.01
N ASN A 254 1.22 24.74 5.12
CA ASN A 254 2.50 25.25 5.62
C ASN A 254 3.29 26.12 4.61
N GLY A 255 2.62 26.66 3.59
CA GLY A 255 3.26 27.41 2.51
C GLY A 255 3.69 26.53 1.33
N THR A 256 3.65 25.20 1.43
CA THR A 256 4.02 24.31 0.33
C THR A 256 3.07 24.53 -0.86
N SER A 257 3.67 24.77 -2.02
CA SER A 257 3.00 25.05 -3.29
C SER A 257 3.53 24.12 -4.39
N VAL A 258 3.09 24.35 -5.62
CA VAL A 258 3.67 23.63 -6.76
C VAL A 258 5.11 24.08 -6.98
N GLU A 259 5.37 25.37 -6.76
CA GLU A 259 6.61 26.06 -7.02
C GLU A 259 7.66 25.84 -5.92
N ASP A 260 7.25 25.76 -4.65
CA ASP A 260 8.16 25.75 -3.50
C ASP A 260 7.68 24.87 -2.34
N GLY A 261 8.60 24.42 -1.49
CA GLY A 261 8.31 23.83 -0.18
C GLY A 261 8.77 22.38 0.01
N GLN A 262 8.00 21.62 0.77
CA GLN A 262 8.30 20.23 1.20
C GLN A 262 7.69 19.18 0.28
N ILE A 263 7.94 17.90 0.60
CA ILE A 263 7.55 16.74 -0.22
C ILE A 263 8.16 16.85 -1.62
N PRO A 264 9.51 16.90 -1.72
CA PRO A 264 10.21 16.91 -3.00
C PRO A 264 9.97 15.65 -3.84
N GLU A 265 9.69 14.53 -3.17
CA GLU A 265 9.70 13.21 -3.79
C GLU A 265 8.47 12.38 -3.43
N ILE A 266 7.93 11.69 -4.43
CA ILE A 266 6.98 10.57 -4.26
C ILE A 266 7.67 9.30 -4.73
N LEU A 267 7.70 8.30 -3.86
CA LEU A 267 8.28 6.98 -4.13
C LEU A 267 7.18 6.02 -4.54
N PHE A 268 7.36 5.33 -5.67
CA PHE A 268 6.31 4.50 -6.23
C PHE A 268 6.84 3.35 -7.08
N TYR A 269 5.91 2.47 -7.44
CA TYR A 269 6.10 1.43 -8.45
C TYR A 269 5.02 1.55 -9.54
N SER A 270 5.40 1.24 -10.77
CA SER A 270 4.57 1.32 -11.99
C SER A 270 4.18 -0.05 -12.53
#